data_AF-A0A7W3Z3V0-F1
#
_entry.id   AF-A0A7W3Z3V0-F1
#
_cell.length_a   1.000
_cell.length_b   1.000
_cell.length_c   1.000
_cell.angle_alpha   90.00
_cell.angle_beta   90.00
_cell.angle_gamma   90.00
#
_symmetry.space_group_name_H-M   'P 1'
#
loop_
_entity.id
_entity.type
_entity.pdbx_description
1 polymer ?
#
loop_
_entity_poly.entity_id
_entity_poly.type
_entity_poly.pdbx_seq_one_letter_code
_entity_poly.pdbx_strand_id
1 'polypeptide(L)'
;MEENFIQKTMFLDPEVSGGKLKVETLCELIVDHPYKEMIFKEFEIESIKEEYISIDYIDVVYKRILTYSRDYHRYPILAQVKDINVYEDVVKEKGFETKNIVFDFEEYVDVDEVKKDLKAIAIYDAKNTFLDEYDMTKYANYLFKSGQAQLANANIEFFKKLALTNEEYNKHRSYRLVEHKGKVYLRGITSFNKYYEYGVDFTFVIAMLLLHNNMKKNKGTEYKIKSVAVNESKLDMIVSEKYLKDAKTFGEVATAIKISTNDLGQGALSLTSIISVGKVDENGFFLFPKETEANKNKLSLC
;
A
#
# COMPACT_ATOMS: atom_id res chain seq x y z
N MET A 1 -9.68 10.86 9.15
CA MET A 1 -8.39 10.26 8.74
C MET A 1 -7.42 11.41 8.58
N GLU A 2 -6.24 11.35 9.18
CA GLU A 2 -5.26 12.45 9.08
C GLU A 2 -4.79 12.62 7.62
N GLU A 3 -4.48 13.86 7.24
CA GLU A 3 -4.07 14.21 5.88
C GLU A 3 -2.83 13.46 5.41
N ASN A 4 -1.96 13.06 6.33
CA ASN A 4 -0.71 12.35 6.09
C ASN A 4 -0.91 10.91 5.54
N PHE A 5 -2.11 10.35 5.65
CA PHE A 5 -2.46 9.00 5.20
C PHE A 5 -3.42 9.02 4.00
N ILE A 6 -3.81 10.20 3.51
CA ILE A 6 -4.66 10.30 2.32
C ILE A 6 -3.78 10.09 1.09
N GLN A 7 -4.15 9.12 0.24
CA GLN A 7 -3.51 8.94 -1.06
C GLN A 7 -3.78 10.17 -1.93
N LYS A 8 -2.70 10.80 -2.42
CA LYS A 8 -2.78 12.02 -3.23
C LYS A 8 -2.19 11.77 -4.60
N THR A 9 -2.85 12.29 -5.62
CA THR A 9 -2.30 12.38 -6.98
C THR A 9 -1.09 13.33 -6.96
N MET A 10 0.03 12.88 -7.51
CA MET A 10 1.21 13.74 -7.64
C MET A 10 1.12 14.55 -8.91
N PHE A 11 1.60 15.79 -8.83
CA PHE A 11 1.89 16.59 -10.01
C PHE A 11 3.23 16.12 -10.61
N LEU A 12 3.22 15.76 -11.89
CA LEU A 12 4.39 15.30 -12.62
C LEU A 12 5.03 16.49 -13.34
N ASP A 13 5.85 17.22 -12.60
CA ASP A 13 6.48 18.46 -13.06
C ASP A 13 7.61 18.18 -14.09
N PRO A 14 7.47 18.64 -15.36
CA PRO A 14 8.51 18.48 -16.37
C PRO A 14 9.75 19.32 -16.11
N GLU A 15 9.68 20.40 -15.32
CA GLU A 15 10.84 21.26 -15.03
C GLU A 15 11.78 20.63 -14.02
N VAL A 16 11.25 19.75 -13.15
CA VAL A 16 12.01 19.10 -12.06
C VAL A 16 12.51 17.71 -12.49
N SER A 17 11.88 17.08 -13.47
CA SER A 17 12.20 15.71 -13.88
C SER A 17 13.37 15.65 -14.86
N GLY A 18 14.37 14.82 -14.54
CA GLY A 18 15.40 14.40 -15.48
C GLY A 18 15.00 13.25 -16.39
N GLY A 19 13.82 12.63 -16.17
CA GLY A 19 13.28 11.53 -16.97
C GLY A 19 14.08 10.22 -16.92
N LYS A 20 15.02 10.10 -15.99
CA LYS A 20 15.87 8.90 -15.83
C LYS A 20 16.32 8.71 -14.39
N LEU A 21 16.59 7.46 -14.03
CA LEU A 21 17.11 7.07 -12.72
C LEU A 21 18.11 5.92 -12.89
N LYS A 22 19.21 5.95 -12.15
CA LYS A 22 20.20 4.87 -12.17
C LYS A 22 19.64 3.64 -11.43
N VAL A 23 19.94 2.43 -11.91
CA VAL A 23 19.41 1.20 -11.31
C VAL A 23 19.84 1.06 -9.85
N GLU A 24 21.09 1.34 -9.52
CA GLU A 24 21.56 1.33 -8.12
C GLU A 24 20.73 2.25 -7.21
N THR A 25 20.40 3.45 -7.71
CA THR A 25 19.64 4.45 -6.96
C THR A 25 18.21 3.98 -6.73
N LEU A 26 17.59 3.35 -7.74
CA LEU A 26 16.27 2.72 -7.59
C LEU A 26 16.29 1.66 -6.48
N CYS A 27 17.33 0.83 -6.43
CA CYS A 27 17.47 -0.24 -5.45
C CYS A 27 17.69 0.26 -4.01
N GLU A 28 18.01 1.53 -3.79
CA GLU A 28 18.06 2.12 -2.44
C GLU A 28 16.73 1.99 -1.69
N LEU A 29 15.60 1.92 -2.40
CA LEU A 29 14.27 1.76 -1.80
C LEU A 29 14.03 0.41 -1.13
N ILE A 30 14.85 -0.61 -1.43
CA ILE A 30 14.65 -1.99 -0.97
C ILE A 30 15.87 -2.54 -0.23
N VAL A 31 16.77 -1.67 0.27
CA VAL A 31 18.00 -2.11 0.95
C VAL A 31 17.71 -2.98 2.17
N ASP A 32 16.67 -2.65 2.92
CA ASP A 32 16.25 -3.38 4.12
C ASP A 32 15.08 -4.34 3.86
N HIS A 33 14.70 -4.55 2.59
CA HIS A 33 13.55 -5.38 2.24
C HIS A 33 13.88 -6.87 2.33
N PRO A 34 13.04 -7.72 2.95
CA PRO A 34 13.31 -9.17 3.10
C PRO A 34 13.60 -9.91 1.79
N TYR A 35 12.98 -9.47 0.69
CA TYR A 35 13.16 -10.05 -0.64
C TYR A 35 14.29 -9.44 -1.48
N LYS A 36 15.08 -8.50 -0.95
CA LYS A 36 16.12 -7.81 -1.72
C LYS A 36 17.01 -8.76 -2.52
N GLU A 37 17.58 -9.77 -1.87
CA GLU A 37 18.53 -10.69 -2.49
C GLU A 37 17.87 -11.50 -3.63
N MET A 38 16.59 -11.86 -3.48
CA MET A 38 15.82 -12.54 -4.54
C MET A 38 15.66 -11.62 -5.76
N ILE A 39 15.34 -10.34 -5.55
CA ILE A 39 15.21 -9.35 -6.62
C ILE A 39 16.56 -9.14 -7.31
N PHE A 40 17.63 -8.98 -6.53
CA PHE A 40 18.98 -8.75 -7.04
C PHE A 40 19.43 -9.88 -7.96
N LYS A 41 19.10 -11.12 -7.58
CA LYS A 41 19.36 -12.31 -8.38
C LYS A 41 18.48 -12.36 -9.64
N GLU A 42 17.16 -12.24 -9.50
CA GLU A 42 16.20 -12.40 -10.60
C GLU A 42 16.40 -11.36 -11.72
N PHE A 43 16.75 -10.13 -11.36
CA PHE A 43 16.98 -9.05 -12.32
C PHE A 43 18.46 -8.87 -12.67
N GLU A 44 19.35 -9.74 -12.19
CA GLU A 44 20.80 -9.68 -12.39
C GLU A 44 21.37 -8.28 -12.09
N ILE A 45 20.95 -7.66 -10.97
CA ILE A 45 21.16 -6.24 -10.68
C ILE A 45 22.63 -5.83 -10.74
N GLU A 46 23.55 -6.67 -10.29
CA GLU A 46 24.99 -6.36 -10.33
C GLU A 46 25.51 -6.08 -11.75
N SER A 47 24.92 -6.70 -12.76
CA SER A 47 25.29 -6.48 -14.16
C SER A 47 24.73 -5.18 -14.75
N ILE A 48 23.64 -4.65 -14.16
CA ILE A 48 22.91 -3.49 -14.68
C ILE A 48 22.89 -2.29 -13.72
N LYS A 49 23.50 -2.36 -12.54
CA LYS A 49 23.43 -1.32 -11.50
C LYS A 49 23.89 0.06 -11.98
N GLU A 50 24.82 0.09 -12.93
CA GLU A 50 25.36 1.30 -13.55
C GLU A 50 24.47 1.87 -14.67
N GLU A 51 23.47 1.12 -15.13
CA GLU A 51 22.57 1.51 -16.20
C GLU A 51 21.55 2.56 -15.72
N TYR A 52 21.05 3.34 -16.68
CA TYR A 52 19.94 4.27 -16.47
C TYR A 52 18.63 3.69 -16.99
N ILE A 53 17.62 3.68 -16.13
CA ILE A 53 16.22 3.46 -16.49
C ILE A 53 15.67 4.79 -17.01
N SER A 54 15.35 4.85 -18.30
CA SER A 54 14.88 6.08 -18.97
C SER A 54 13.36 6.04 -19.16
N ILE A 55 12.64 6.43 -18.10
CA ILE A 55 11.17 6.51 -18.08
C ILE A 55 10.82 7.92 -17.58
N ASP A 56 10.06 8.68 -18.36
CA ASP A 56 9.72 10.07 -17.98
C ASP A 56 9.06 10.12 -16.60
N TYR A 57 9.52 11.04 -15.75
CA TYR A 57 9.13 11.26 -14.35
C TYR A 57 9.50 10.17 -13.33
N ILE A 58 10.28 9.16 -13.70
CA ILE A 58 10.72 8.12 -12.75
C ILE A 58 11.42 8.68 -11.51
N ASP A 59 12.25 9.70 -11.69
CA ASP A 59 13.03 10.35 -10.64
C ASP A 59 12.16 11.15 -9.67
N VAL A 60 11.11 11.80 -10.16
CA VAL A 60 10.13 12.53 -9.36
C VAL A 60 9.35 11.57 -8.47
N VAL A 61 8.88 10.46 -9.04
CA VAL A 61 8.13 9.43 -8.30
C VAL A 61 9.03 8.74 -7.27
N TYR A 62 10.25 8.40 -7.66
CA TYR A 62 11.27 7.84 -6.77
C TYR A 62 11.48 8.71 -5.52
N LYS A 63 11.72 10.02 -5.69
CA LYS A 63 11.95 10.94 -4.56
C LYS A 63 10.78 10.96 -3.58
N ARG A 64 9.54 10.91 -4.08
CA ARG A 64 8.35 10.85 -3.23
C ARG A 64 8.27 9.55 -2.44
N ILE A 65 8.50 8.41 -3.10
CA ILE A 65 8.46 7.10 -2.43
C ILE A 65 9.60 6.99 -1.40
N LEU A 66 10.78 7.51 -1.72
CA LEU A 66 11.91 7.57 -0.79
C LEU A 66 11.57 8.37 0.46
N THR A 67 10.84 9.48 0.30
CA THR A 67 10.34 10.27 1.44
C THR A 67 9.42 9.43 2.33
N TYR A 68 8.48 8.68 1.75
CA TYR A 68 7.62 7.80 2.54
C TYR A 68 8.39 6.67 3.23
N SER A 69 9.32 6.03 2.53
CA SER A 69 10.15 4.95 3.10
C SER A 69 10.98 5.43 4.30
N ARG A 70 11.45 6.68 4.29
CA ARG A 70 12.22 7.29 5.39
C ARG A 70 11.35 7.82 6.53
N ASP A 71 10.24 8.47 6.21
CA ASP A 71 9.43 9.20 7.20
C ASP A 71 8.36 8.32 7.88
N TYR A 72 8.10 7.13 7.34
CA TYR A 72 7.07 6.19 7.81
C TYR A 72 7.69 4.83 8.08
N HIS A 73 7.94 4.56 9.36
CA HIS A 73 8.51 3.27 9.77
C HIS A 73 7.39 2.23 9.90
N ARG A 74 7.38 1.26 8.98
CA ARG A 74 6.34 0.24 8.85
C ARG A 74 6.85 -1.07 9.45
N TYR A 75 6.07 -1.71 10.30
CA TYR A 75 6.41 -3.00 10.88
C TYR A 75 5.14 -3.77 11.32
N PRO A 76 5.15 -5.10 11.24
CA PRO A 76 4.08 -5.92 11.79
C PRO A 76 4.36 -6.29 13.25
N ILE A 77 3.30 -6.49 14.02
CA ILE A 77 3.32 -7.22 15.29
C ILE A 77 2.31 -8.35 15.26
N LEU A 78 2.47 -9.33 16.14
CA LEU A 78 1.49 -10.39 16.33
C LEU A 78 0.80 -10.22 17.67
N ALA A 79 -0.52 -10.30 17.68
CA ALA A 79 -1.28 -10.22 18.92
C ALA A 79 -2.55 -11.09 18.85
N GLN A 80 -3.03 -11.48 20.02
CA GLN A 80 -4.26 -12.23 20.17
C GLN A 80 -5.37 -11.31 20.66
N VAL A 81 -6.61 -11.58 20.26
CA VAL A 81 -7.80 -10.79 20.66
C VAL A 81 -7.87 -10.58 22.17
N LYS A 82 -7.54 -11.60 22.96
CA LYS A 82 -7.60 -11.52 24.43
C LYS A 82 -6.67 -10.46 25.04
N ASP A 83 -5.64 -10.04 24.31
CA ASP A 83 -4.61 -9.10 24.77
C ASP A 83 -4.80 -7.69 24.16
N ILE A 84 -5.98 -7.40 23.59
CA ILE A 84 -6.25 -6.15 22.89
C ILE A 84 -7.48 -5.49 23.48
N ASN A 85 -7.34 -4.24 23.90
CA ASN A 85 -8.47 -3.36 24.18
C ASN A 85 -8.67 -2.41 23.00
N VAL A 86 -9.93 -2.15 22.64
CA VAL A 86 -10.26 -1.18 21.60
C VAL A 86 -11.28 -0.19 22.13
N TYR A 87 -10.96 1.10 22.08
CA TYR A 87 -11.81 2.15 22.62
C TYR A 87 -11.69 3.46 21.83
N GLU A 88 -12.74 4.29 21.93
CA GLU A 88 -12.67 5.69 21.51
C GLU A 88 -11.93 6.52 22.56
N ASP A 89 -10.89 7.21 22.13
CA ASP A 89 -10.18 8.22 22.89
C ASP A 89 -10.40 9.61 22.29
N VAL A 90 -10.52 10.63 23.14
CA VAL A 90 -10.78 12.01 22.74
C VAL A 90 -9.57 12.86 23.07
N VAL A 91 -8.81 13.21 22.03
CA VAL A 91 -7.64 14.07 22.17
C VAL A 91 -8.03 15.51 21.87
N LYS A 92 -7.73 16.41 22.82
CA LYS A 92 -7.89 17.86 22.66
C LYS A 92 -6.56 18.48 22.23
N GLU A 93 -6.41 18.75 20.94
CA GLU A 93 -5.26 19.48 20.42
C GLU A 93 -5.72 20.84 19.85
N LYS A 94 -5.11 21.94 20.31
CA LYS A 94 -5.34 23.31 19.80
C LYS A 94 -6.83 23.74 19.77
N GLY A 95 -7.63 23.28 20.73
CA GLY A 95 -9.06 23.63 20.83
C GLY A 95 -10.00 22.79 19.95
N PHE A 96 -9.46 21.85 19.18
CA PHE A 96 -10.25 20.88 18.42
C PHE A 96 -10.27 19.53 19.13
N GLU A 97 -11.46 18.94 19.26
CA GLU A 97 -11.64 17.58 19.75
C GLU A 97 -11.50 16.62 18.57
N THR A 98 -10.48 15.76 18.61
CA THR A 98 -10.32 14.67 17.66
C THR A 98 -10.63 13.35 18.36
N LYS A 99 -11.61 12.62 17.80
CA LYS A 99 -11.97 11.27 18.25
C LYS A 99 -11.13 10.25 17.50
N ASN A 100 -10.36 9.46 18.22
CA ASN A 100 -9.53 8.39 17.69
C ASN A 100 -10.02 7.06 18.22
N ILE A 101 -9.94 6.02 17.40
CA ILE A 101 -10.10 4.65 17.89
C ILE A 101 -8.70 4.12 18.18
N VAL A 102 -8.46 3.75 19.43
CA VAL A 102 -7.17 3.29 19.93
C VAL A 102 -7.24 1.79 20.13
N PHE A 103 -6.21 1.10 19.64
CA PHE A 103 -5.90 -0.28 19.96
C PHE A 103 -4.80 -0.29 21.00
N ASP A 104 -5.09 -0.87 22.16
CA ASP A 104 -4.20 -0.97 23.31
C ASP A 104 -3.83 -2.43 23.49
N PHE A 105 -2.61 -2.76 23.05
CA PHE A 105 -2.04 -4.10 23.07
C PHE A 105 -1.36 -4.33 24.42
N GLU A 106 -2.01 -5.11 25.28
CA GLU A 106 -1.48 -5.51 26.59
C GLU A 106 -0.27 -6.44 26.43
N GLU A 107 -0.33 -7.33 25.44
CA GLU A 107 0.76 -8.23 25.07
C GLU A 107 0.79 -8.42 23.55
N TYR A 108 1.99 -8.40 22.98
CA TYR A 108 2.22 -8.65 21.56
C TYR A 108 3.60 -9.24 21.33
N VAL A 109 3.82 -9.83 20.15
CA VAL A 109 5.10 -10.36 19.71
C VAL A 109 5.64 -9.51 18.57
N ASP A 110 6.90 -9.09 18.69
CA ASP A 110 7.65 -8.36 17.67
C ASP A 110 9.00 -9.05 17.48
N VAL A 111 9.26 -9.56 16.26
CA VAL A 111 10.46 -10.35 15.92
C VAL A 111 10.83 -11.37 17.02
N ASP A 112 9.85 -12.20 17.39
CA ASP A 112 9.95 -13.26 18.42
C ASP A 112 10.11 -12.78 19.88
N GLU A 113 10.10 -11.48 20.14
CA GLU A 113 10.12 -10.93 21.50
C GLU A 113 8.71 -10.58 21.98
N VAL A 114 8.34 -11.06 23.17
CA VAL A 114 7.10 -10.67 23.85
C VAL A 114 7.27 -9.28 24.45
N LYS A 115 6.44 -8.33 24.02
CA LYS A 115 6.40 -6.94 24.46
C LYS A 115 5.00 -6.59 24.96
N LYS A 116 4.87 -5.45 25.65
CA LYS A 116 3.65 -5.02 26.33
C LYS A 116 3.42 -3.52 26.15
N ASP A 117 2.20 -3.10 26.45
CA ASP A 117 1.81 -1.69 26.59
C ASP A 117 2.02 -0.84 25.33
N LEU A 118 1.57 -1.35 24.17
CA LEU A 118 1.61 -0.60 22.92
C LEU A 118 0.24 -0.02 22.59
N LYS A 119 0.20 1.28 22.29
CA LYS A 119 -1.02 1.97 21.83
C LYS A 119 -0.87 2.40 20.39
N ALA A 120 -1.85 2.04 19.56
CA ALA A 120 -1.88 2.43 18.16
C ALA A 120 -3.23 3.06 17.78
N ILE A 121 -3.19 4.17 17.03
CA ILE A 121 -4.40 4.82 16.52
C ILE A 121 -4.83 4.13 15.22
N ALA A 122 -6.06 3.64 15.16
CA ALA A 122 -6.59 3.01 13.97
C ALA A 122 -6.75 4.02 12.83
N ILE A 123 -6.13 3.72 11.70
CA ILE A 123 -6.29 4.43 10.43
C ILE A 123 -6.81 3.47 9.36
N TYR A 124 -7.15 4.02 8.19
CA TYR A 124 -7.76 3.27 7.10
C TYR A 124 -8.98 2.45 7.54
N ASP A 125 -8.97 1.16 7.21
CA ASP A 125 -10.06 0.22 7.45
C ASP A 125 -9.77 -0.73 8.61
N ALA A 126 -8.63 -0.57 9.31
CA ALA A 126 -8.19 -1.49 10.36
C ALA A 126 -9.25 -1.71 11.45
N LYS A 127 -9.92 -0.62 11.86
CA LYS A 127 -11.05 -0.68 12.78
C LYS A 127 -12.18 -1.57 12.25
N ASN A 128 -12.59 -1.38 11.00
CA ASN A 128 -13.68 -2.17 10.42
C ASN A 128 -13.27 -3.62 10.22
N THR A 129 -12.03 -3.87 9.80
CA THR A 129 -11.49 -5.24 9.70
C THR A 129 -11.55 -5.98 11.04
N PHE A 130 -11.22 -5.31 12.15
CA PHE A 130 -11.35 -5.89 13.49
C PHE A 130 -12.82 -6.19 13.84
N LEU A 131 -13.71 -5.23 13.61
CA LEU A 131 -15.13 -5.35 13.94
C LEU A 131 -15.89 -6.34 13.06
N ASP A 132 -15.44 -6.55 11.82
CA ASP A 132 -16.00 -7.53 10.89
C ASP A 132 -15.77 -8.96 11.38
N GLU A 133 -14.75 -9.22 12.21
CA GLU A 133 -14.53 -10.54 12.81
C GLU A 133 -15.66 -11.01 13.73
N TYR A 134 -16.53 -10.07 14.13
CA TYR A 134 -17.68 -10.26 15.01
C TYR A 134 -18.99 -9.77 14.38
N ASP A 135 -19.00 -9.54 13.06
CA ASP A 135 -20.15 -9.01 12.30
C ASP A 135 -20.72 -7.69 12.87
N MET A 136 -19.92 -6.90 13.59
CA MET A 136 -20.40 -5.74 14.34
C MET A 136 -20.08 -4.39 13.68
N THR A 137 -19.40 -4.36 12.53
CA THR A 137 -18.92 -3.13 11.89
C THR A 137 -19.99 -2.08 11.68
N LYS A 138 -21.13 -2.44 11.09
CA LYS A 138 -22.23 -1.47 10.84
C LYS A 138 -22.78 -0.89 12.15
N TYR A 139 -23.01 -1.77 13.13
CA TYR A 139 -23.56 -1.41 14.43
C TYR A 139 -22.60 -0.53 15.23
N ALA A 140 -21.34 -0.95 15.38
CA ALA A 140 -20.33 -0.21 16.12
C ALA A 140 -20.01 1.14 15.47
N ASN A 141 -19.95 1.21 14.14
CA ASN A 141 -19.76 2.48 13.42
C ASN A 141 -20.91 3.46 13.66
N TYR A 142 -22.16 2.97 13.69
CA TYR A 142 -23.31 3.80 14.06
C TYR A 142 -23.15 4.38 15.47
N LEU A 143 -22.75 3.56 16.45
CA LEU A 143 -22.54 3.98 17.84
C LEU A 143 -21.40 4.99 18.02
N PHE A 144 -20.26 4.79 17.37
CA PHE A 144 -19.17 5.78 17.39
C PHE A 144 -19.64 7.12 16.81
N LYS A 145 -20.37 7.07 15.69
CA LYS A 145 -20.91 8.28 15.03
C LYS A 145 -21.97 8.99 15.87
N SER A 146 -22.81 8.26 16.60
CA SER A 146 -23.87 8.83 17.46
C SER A 146 -23.36 9.28 18.84
N GLY A 147 -22.06 9.18 19.12
CA GLY A 147 -21.49 9.53 20.42
C GLY A 147 -21.75 8.51 21.52
N GLN A 148 -22.18 7.29 21.16
CA GLN A 148 -22.47 6.17 22.06
C GLN A 148 -21.33 5.15 22.09
N ALA A 149 -20.08 5.61 21.99
CA ALA A 149 -18.89 4.76 21.94
C ALA A 149 -18.80 3.76 23.09
N GLN A 150 -19.31 4.12 24.28
CA GLN A 150 -19.35 3.23 25.44
C GLN A 150 -20.10 1.90 25.17
N LEU A 151 -21.17 1.94 24.36
CA LEU A 151 -21.89 0.72 23.98
C LEU A 151 -21.10 -0.13 22.98
N ALA A 152 -20.35 0.51 22.07
CA ALA A 152 -19.47 -0.22 21.16
C ALA A 152 -18.35 -0.89 21.95
N ASN A 153 -17.72 -0.17 22.87
CA ASN A 153 -16.68 -0.67 23.75
C ASN A 153 -17.18 -1.84 24.61
N ALA A 154 -18.39 -1.77 25.17
CA ALA A 154 -18.98 -2.86 25.95
C ALA A 154 -19.11 -4.18 25.16
N ASN A 155 -19.44 -4.09 23.87
CA ASN A 155 -19.50 -5.27 23.00
C ASN A 155 -18.10 -5.81 22.64
N ILE A 156 -17.13 -4.91 22.40
CA ILE A 156 -15.74 -5.31 22.19
C ILE A 156 -15.19 -6.05 23.42
N GLU A 157 -15.44 -5.50 24.62
CA GLU A 157 -15.07 -6.13 25.90
C GLU A 157 -15.72 -7.50 26.11
N PHE A 158 -16.96 -7.67 25.64
CA PHE A 158 -17.61 -8.97 25.66
C PHE A 158 -16.85 -10.00 24.80
N PHE A 159 -16.43 -9.64 23.59
CA PHE A 159 -15.63 -10.53 22.73
C PHE A 159 -14.22 -10.78 23.29
N LYS A 160 -13.58 -9.78 23.91
CA LYS A 160 -12.32 -9.96 24.63
C LYS A 160 -12.46 -11.01 25.74
N LYS A 161 -13.53 -10.93 26.54
CA LYS A 161 -13.82 -11.91 27.61
C LYS A 161 -14.11 -13.29 27.07
N LEU A 162 -14.79 -13.41 25.93
CA LEU A 162 -14.96 -14.70 25.26
C LEU A 162 -13.60 -15.27 24.81
N ALA A 163 -12.71 -14.45 24.26
CA ALA A 163 -11.37 -14.87 23.84
C ALA A 163 -10.49 -15.38 25.01
N LEU A 164 -10.76 -14.96 26.25
CA LEU A 164 -10.04 -15.51 27.42
C LEU A 164 -10.42 -16.98 27.73
N THR A 165 -11.59 -17.43 27.30
CA THR A 165 -12.15 -18.75 27.67
C THR A 165 -12.43 -19.66 26.47
N ASN A 166 -12.43 -19.11 25.25
CA ASN A 166 -12.72 -19.84 24.02
C ASN A 166 -11.72 -19.46 22.91
N GLU A 167 -10.93 -20.45 22.46
CA GLU A 167 -9.92 -20.30 21.41
C GLU A 167 -10.51 -19.87 20.05
N GLU A 168 -11.77 -20.20 19.76
CA GLU A 168 -12.44 -19.78 18.50
C GLU A 168 -12.53 -18.25 18.39
N TYR A 169 -12.68 -17.57 19.54
CA TYR A 169 -12.73 -16.12 19.63
C TYR A 169 -11.34 -15.51 19.82
N ASN A 170 -10.35 -16.28 20.30
CA ASN A 170 -8.98 -15.81 20.53
C ASN A 170 -8.11 -15.88 19.27
N LYS A 171 -8.51 -15.15 18.23
CA LYS A 171 -7.82 -15.15 16.95
C LYS A 171 -6.42 -14.53 17.08
N HIS A 172 -5.42 -15.23 16.56
CA HIS A 172 -4.06 -14.71 16.41
C HIS A 172 -3.93 -14.03 15.04
N ARG A 173 -3.54 -12.76 15.04
CA ARG A 173 -3.46 -11.92 13.83
C ARG A 173 -2.15 -11.16 13.76
N SER A 174 -1.80 -10.78 12.53
CA SER A 174 -0.76 -9.79 12.29
C SER A 174 -1.41 -8.41 12.23
N TYR A 175 -0.98 -7.53 13.13
CA TYR A 175 -1.38 -6.14 13.20
C TYR A 175 -0.28 -5.30 12.59
N ARG A 176 -0.62 -4.53 11.57
CA ARG A 176 0.34 -3.84 10.72
C ARG A 176 0.40 -2.39 11.14
N LEU A 177 1.55 -1.98 11.61
CA LEU A 177 1.76 -0.68 12.22
C LEU A 177 2.53 0.23 11.27
N VAL A 178 2.36 1.52 11.50
CA VAL A 178 3.20 2.56 10.93
C VAL A 178 3.45 3.64 11.98
N GLU A 179 4.72 3.96 12.17
CA GLU A 179 5.15 5.06 13.02
C GLU A 179 5.43 6.30 12.17
N HIS A 180 4.84 7.42 12.58
CA HIS A 180 5.08 8.71 11.95
C HIS A 180 5.00 9.81 13.01
N LYS A 181 6.02 10.69 13.04
CA LYS A 181 6.10 11.84 13.97
C LYS A 181 5.87 11.45 15.45
N GLY A 182 6.42 10.31 15.86
CA GLY A 182 6.33 9.82 17.24
C GLY A 182 4.95 9.27 17.65
N LYS A 183 4.01 9.10 16.71
CA LYS A 183 2.72 8.43 16.92
C LYS A 183 2.72 7.08 16.20
N VAL A 184 2.14 6.07 16.84
CA VAL A 184 1.96 4.73 16.25
C VAL A 184 0.53 4.61 15.72
N TYR A 185 0.40 4.11 14.51
CA TYR A 185 -0.89 3.92 13.85
C TYR A 185 -1.07 2.47 13.42
N LEU A 186 -2.27 1.95 13.61
CA LEU A 186 -2.68 0.64 13.09
C LEU A 186 -3.29 0.83 11.70
N ARG A 187 -2.59 0.38 10.67
CA ARG A 187 -3.00 0.55 9.27
C ARG A 187 -3.77 -0.64 8.70
N GLY A 188 -3.53 -1.85 9.19
CA GLY A 188 -4.23 -3.04 8.69
C GLY A 188 -4.12 -4.22 9.63
N ILE A 189 -5.01 -5.20 9.43
CA ILE A 189 -5.05 -6.46 10.18
C ILE A 189 -5.11 -7.58 9.16
N THR A 190 -4.20 -8.53 9.24
CA THR A 190 -4.11 -9.65 8.30
C THR A 190 -3.94 -10.96 9.04
N SER A 191 -4.24 -12.06 8.34
CA SER A 191 -3.90 -13.40 8.83
C SER A 191 -2.37 -13.54 8.94
N PHE A 192 -1.89 -14.15 10.02
CA PHE A 192 -0.46 -14.31 10.29
C PHE A 192 0.30 -15.10 9.21
N ASN A 193 -0.27 -16.19 8.69
CA ASN A 193 0.46 -17.16 7.84
C ASN A 193 0.24 -17.05 6.33
N LYS A 194 -0.62 -16.13 5.86
CA LYS A 194 -1.08 -16.14 4.45
C LYS A 194 -0.93 -14.82 3.72
N TYR A 195 -0.39 -13.80 4.37
CA TYR A 195 -0.27 -12.47 3.77
C TYR A 195 1.20 -12.06 3.68
N TYR A 196 1.65 -11.81 2.45
CA TYR A 196 2.97 -11.24 2.18
C TYR A 196 2.83 -9.74 1.96
N GLU A 197 3.50 -8.97 2.82
CA GLU A 197 3.66 -7.54 2.68
C GLU A 197 4.81 -7.26 1.72
N TYR A 198 4.53 -6.51 0.66
CA TYR A 198 5.54 -6.04 -0.28
C TYR A 198 5.79 -4.54 -0.14
N GLY A 199 4.76 -3.75 0.16
CA GLY A 199 4.90 -2.29 0.25
C GLY A 199 5.02 -1.57 -1.10
N VAL A 200 4.95 -0.23 -1.03
CA VAL A 200 4.95 0.69 -2.19
C VAL A 200 6.33 0.76 -2.86
N ASP A 201 7.38 0.79 -2.04
CA ASP A 201 8.79 0.73 -2.39
C ASP A 201 9.13 -0.48 -3.25
N PHE A 202 8.86 -1.70 -2.76
CA PHE A 202 9.06 -2.92 -3.54
C PHE A 202 8.29 -2.89 -4.86
N THR A 203 7.01 -2.53 -4.81
CA THR A 203 6.10 -2.50 -5.97
C THR A 203 6.67 -1.59 -7.06
N PHE A 204 7.16 -0.42 -6.68
CA PHE A 204 7.77 0.51 -7.60
C PHE A 204 9.07 -0.02 -8.20
N VAL A 205 9.98 -0.57 -7.38
CA VAL A 205 11.25 -1.13 -7.86
C VAL A 205 11.03 -2.25 -8.87
N ILE A 206 10.18 -3.23 -8.54
CA ILE A 206 9.86 -4.35 -9.45
C ILE A 206 9.29 -3.84 -10.77
N ALA A 207 8.31 -2.93 -10.72
CA ALA A 207 7.68 -2.43 -11.93
C ALA A 207 8.67 -1.68 -12.83
N MET A 208 9.54 -0.84 -12.26
CA MET A 208 10.54 -0.10 -13.04
C MET A 208 11.59 -1.03 -13.66
N LEU A 209 12.03 -2.06 -12.93
CA LEU A 209 12.97 -3.07 -13.45
C LEU A 209 12.34 -3.92 -14.57
N LEU A 210 11.07 -4.31 -14.43
CA LEU A 210 10.33 -5.03 -15.48
C LEU A 210 10.21 -4.20 -16.76
N LEU A 211 9.88 -2.91 -16.62
CA LEU A 211 9.80 -1.98 -17.75
C LEU A 211 11.17 -1.76 -18.39
N HIS A 212 12.23 -1.61 -17.60
CA HIS A 212 13.61 -1.50 -18.09
C HIS A 212 14.01 -2.72 -18.93
N ASN A 213 13.78 -3.92 -18.39
CA ASN A 213 14.03 -5.16 -19.10
C ASN A 213 13.20 -5.28 -20.39
N ASN A 214 11.96 -4.80 -20.39
CA ASN A 214 11.14 -4.74 -21.59
C ASN A 214 11.75 -3.82 -22.65
N MET A 215 12.16 -2.60 -22.27
CA MET A 215 12.80 -1.65 -23.20
C MET A 215 14.09 -2.21 -23.80
N LYS A 216 14.90 -2.96 -23.03
CA LYS A 216 16.10 -3.63 -23.53
C LYS A 216 15.77 -4.71 -24.57
N LYS A 217 14.71 -5.48 -24.34
CA LYS A 217 14.26 -6.55 -25.25
C LYS A 217 13.59 -6.00 -26.51
N ASN A 218 12.86 -4.88 -26.39
CA ASN A 218 12.06 -4.29 -27.46
C ASN A 218 12.59 -2.90 -27.85
N LYS A 219 13.65 -2.87 -28.67
CA LYS A 219 14.27 -1.61 -29.14
C LYS A 219 13.23 -0.66 -29.74
N GLY A 220 13.32 0.63 -29.37
CA GLY A 220 12.37 1.67 -29.79
C GLY A 220 11.15 1.80 -28.88
N THR A 221 10.99 0.93 -27.88
CA THR A 221 9.99 1.10 -26.83
C THR A 221 10.49 2.11 -25.81
N GLU A 222 9.71 3.17 -25.59
CA GLU A 222 9.97 4.17 -24.57
C GLU A 222 8.72 4.37 -23.72
N TYR A 223 8.90 4.51 -22.40
CA TYR A 223 7.79 4.67 -21.47
C TYR A 223 7.76 6.06 -20.83
N LYS A 224 6.56 6.46 -20.40
CA LYS A 224 6.30 7.68 -19.63
C LYS A 224 5.28 7.40 -18.54
N ILE A 225 5.56 7.87 -17.32
CA ILE A 225 4.55 7.86 -16.25
C ILE A 225 3.50 8.92 -16.59
N LYS A 226 2.24 8.50 -16.74
CA LYS A 226 1.11 9.38 -17.10
C LYS A 226 0.39 9.92 -15.87
N SER A 227 0.27 9.09 -14.83
CA SER A 227 -0.36 9.48 -13.58
C SER A 227 0.18 8.63 -12.45
N VAL A 228 0.18 9.21 -11.25
CA VAL A 228 0.52 8.49 -10.02
C VAL A 228 -0.26 9.09 -8.86
N ALA A 229 -0.84 8.23 -8.04
CA ALA A 229 -1.41 8.54 -6.75
C ALA A 229 -0.75 7.64 -5.71
N VAL A 230 -0.18 8.23 -4.66
CA VAL A 230 0.67 7.48 -3.73
C VAL A 230 0.60 8.04 -2.32
N ASN A 231 0.60 7.12 -1.35
CA ASN A 231 0.93 7.37 0.05
C ASN A 231 1.88 6.26 0.54
N GLU A 232 2.07 6.13 1.84
CA GLU A 232 2.97 5.15 2.45
C GLU A 232 2.50 3.69 2.33
N SER A 233 1.21 3.46 2.04
CA SER A 233 0.62 2.11 2.00
C SER A 233 -0.01 1.74 0.65
N LYS A 234 -0.17 2.70 -0.27
CA LYS A 234 -0.87 2.52 -1.55
C LYS A 234 -0.15 3.20 -2.69
N LEU A 235 -0.10 2.49 -3.82
CA LEU A 235 0.36 3.00 -5.11
C LEU A 235 -0.73 2.75 -6.14
N ASP A 236 -1.08 3.75 -6.93
CA ASP A 236 -1.81 3.61 -8.19
C ASP A 236 -1.09 4.45 -9.24
N MET A 237 -0.56 3.81 -10.27
CA MET A 237 0.25 4.45 -11.29
C MET A 237 -0.11 3.92 -12.67
N ILE A 238 -0.14 4.81 -13.66
CA ILE A 238 -0.25 4.42 -15.06
C ILE A 238 1.02 4.83 -15.78
N VAL A 239 1.64 3.85 -16.45
CA VAL A 239 2.79 4.04 -17.32
C VAL A 239 2.38 3.67 -18.74
N SER A 240 2.64 4.51 -19.73
CA SER A 240 2.31 4.24 -21.12
C SER A 240 3.55 4.27 -22.01
N GLU A 241 3.49 3.55 -23.13
CA GLU A 241 4.41 3.84 -24.24
C GLU A 241 4.26 5.30 -24.67
N LYS A 242 5.37 5.94 -25.04
CA LYS A 242 5.38 7.34 -25.50
C LYS A 242 4.75 7.49 -26.87
N TYR A 243 5.10 6.58 -27.77
CA TYR A 243 4.70 6.66 -29.17
C TYR A 243 3.39 5.91 -29.36
N LEU A 244 2.38 6.64 -29.84
CA LEU A 244 1.13 6.03 -30.23
C LEU A 244 1.28 5.36 -31.61
N LYS A 245 0.51 4.30 -31.82
CA LYS A 245 0.41 3.57 -33.08
C LYS A 245 -0.95 3.89 -33.69
N ASP A 246 -0.97 4.22 -34.97
CA ASP A 246 -2.21 4.47 -35.69
C ASP A 246 -3.05 3.18 -35.79
N ALA A 247 -4.24 3.19 -35.18
CA ALA A 247 -5.23 2.14 -35.23
C ALA A 247 -6.39 2.48 -36.19
N LYS A 248 -6.14 3.35 -37.18
CA LYS A 248 -7.08 3.76 -38.23
C LYS A 248 -8.35 4.34 -37.62
N THR A 249 -9.50 3.70 -37.86
CA THR A 249 -10.82 4.14 -37.41
C THR A 249 -10.92 4.26 -35.88
N PHE A 250 -10.04 3.61 -35.13
CA PHE A 250 -10.00 3.67 -33.66
C PHE A 250 -9.15 4.83 -33.12
N GLY A 251 -8.47 5.59 -33.98
CA GLY A 251 -7.55 6.66 -33.59
C GLY A 251 -6.15 6.12 -33.27
N GLU A 252 -5.43 6.79 -32.39
CA GLU A 252 -4.06 6.44 -32.04
C GLU A 252 -4.03 5.71 -30.69
N VAL A 253 -3.31 4.59 -30.61
CA VAL A 253 -3.28 3.74 -29.41
C VAL A 253 -1.86 3.42 -28.94
N ALA A 254 -1.66 3.31 -27.64
CA ALA A 254 -0.43 2.80 -27.05
C ALA A 254 -0.73 1.74 -26.00
N THR A 255 0.23 0.84 -25.80
CA THR A 255 0.24 -0.03 -24.63
C THR A 255 0.43 0.84 -23.39
N ALA A 256 -0.36 0.58 -22.35
CA ALA A 256 -0.13 1.13 -21.03
C ALA A 256 -0.26 0.03 -19.97
N ILE A 257 0.32 0.29 -18.81
CA ILE A 257 0.33 -0.62 -17.67
C ILE A 257 -0.15 0.15 -16.47
N LYS A 258 -1.20 -0.35 -15.83
CA LYS A 258 -1.59 0.07 -14.49
C LYS A 258 -0.79 -0.74 -13.48
N ILE A 259 0.00 -0.05 -12.67
CA ILE A 259 0.78 -0.59 -11.56
C ILE A 259 0.06 -0.16 -10.29
N SER A 260 -0.31 -1.11 -9.44
CA SER A 260 -0.92 -0.77 -8.15
C SER A 260 -0.54 -1.73 -7.03
N THR A 261 -0.58 -1.23 -5.81
CA THR A 261 -0.49 -2.05 -4.60
C THR A 261 -1.38 -1.44 -3.51
N ASN A 262 -1.96 -2.30 -2.67
CA ASN A 262 -2.70 -1.88 -1.49
C ASN A 262 -2.25 -2.72 -0.30
N ASP A 263 -1.31 -2.16 0.43
CA ASP A 263 -0.60 -2.81 1.50
C ASP A 263 -1.39 -2.82 2.82
N LEU A 264 -2.71 -2.91 2.73
CA LEU A 264 -3.66 -2.94 3.85
C LEU A 264 -4.44 -4.26 3.94
N GLY A 265 -4.03 -5.30 3.20
CA GLY A 265 -4.72 -6.60 3.17
C GLY A 265 -5.59 -6.84 1.93
N GLN A 266 -5.81 -5.82 1.09
CA GLN A 266 -6.73 -5.88 -0.05
C GLN A 266 -6.06 -6.07 -1.41
N GLY A 267 -4.77 -6.40 -1.47
CA GLY A 267 -4.12 -6.86 -2.71
C GLY A 267 -2.60 -6.69 -2.70
N ALA A 268 -1.92 -7.68 -3.26
CA ALA A 268 -0.49 -7.58 -3.56
C ALA A 268 -0.24 -6.65 -4.77
N LEU A 269 1.03 -6.55 -5.18
CA LEU A 269 1.45 -5.96 -6.45
C LEU A 269 0.55 -6.44 -7.60
N SER A 270 -0.04 -5.50 -8.32
CA SER A 270 -0.85 -5.74 -9.52
C SER A 270 -0.27 -4.98 -10.70
N LEU A 271 -0.04 -5.69 -11.79
CA LEU A 271 0.36 -5.17 -13.09
C LEU A 271 -0.75 -5.53 -14.08
N THR A 272 -1.52 -4.54 -14.51
CA THR A 272 -2.62 -4.74 -15.47
C THR A 272 -2.30 -4.05 -16.77
N SER A 273 -2.16 -4.83 -17.85
CA SER A 273 -2.06 -4.28 -19.20
C SER A 273 -3.37 -3.61 -19.59
N ILE A 274 -3.28 -2.37 -20.04
CA ILE A 274 -4.38 -1.52 -20.47
C ILE A 274 -4.02 -0.87 -21.81
N ILE A 275 -5.01 -0.32 -22.50
CA ILE A 275 -4.79 0.41 -23.76
C ILE A 275 -5.02 1.89 -23.50
N SER A 276 -4.02 2.71 -23.83
CA SER A 276 -4.17 4.16 -23.91
C SER A 276 -4.72 4.51 -25.28
N VAL A 277 -5.87 5.16 -25.34
CA VAL A 277 -6.47 5.66 -26.58
C VAL A 277 -6.32 7.17 -26.60
N GLY A 278 -5.54 7.68 -27.53
CA GLY A 278 -5.33 9.11 -27.76
C GLY A 278 -6.15 9.60 -28.95
N LYS A 279 -6.55 10.87 -28.89
CA LYS A 279 -6.81 11.69 -30.08
C LYS A 279 -5.73 12.75 -30.14
N VAL A 280 -5.38 13.15 -31.36
CA VAL A 280 -4.34 14.14 -31.67
C VAL A 280 -4.52 15.45 -30.87
N ASP A 281 -5.75 15.80 -30.50
CA ASP A 281 -6.10 17.10 -29.89
C ASP A 281 -6.89 17.05 -28.55
N GLU A 282 -7.12 15.88 -27.94
CA GLU A 282 -7.88 15.74 -26.68
C GLU A 282 -7.15 14.87 -25.64
N ASN A 283 -7.42 15.12 -24.35
CA ASN A 283 -7.07 14.17 -23.28
C ASN A 283 -7.75 12.83 -23.59
N GLY A 284 -6.93 11.82 -23.94
CA GLY A 284 -7.37 10.47 -24.24
C GLY A 284 -7.99 9.74 -23.04
N PHE A 285 -8.33 8.46 -23.23
CA PHE A 285 -8.88 7.60 -22.19
C PHE A 285 -8.18 6.24 -22.15
N PHE A 286 -8.35 5.52 -21.04
CA PHE A 286 -7.79 4.18 -20.86
C PHE A 286 -8.87 3.11 -20.99
N LEU A 287 -8.59 2.07 -21.76
CA LEU A 287 -9.41 0.86 -21.83
C LEU A 287 -8.83 -0.19 -20.90
N PHE A 288 -9.64 -0.61 -19.94
CA PHE A 288 -9.32 -1.69 -19.02
C PHE A 288 -9.87 -3.02 -19.57
N PRO A 289 -9.15 -4.14 -19.38
CA PRO A 289 -9.70 -5.45 -19.70
C PRO A 289 -10.98 -5.68 -18.89
N LYS A 290 -11.98 -6.33 -19.49
CA LYS A 290 -13.17 -6.76 -18.74
C LYS A 290 -12.72 -7.68 -17.61
N GLU A 291 -13.21 -7.45 -16.40
CA GLU A 291 -12.97 -8.35 -15.26
C GLU A 291 -13.53 -9.73 -15.60
N THR A 292 -12.66 -10.68 -15.95
CA THR A 292 -13.00 -12.10 -15.99
C THR A 292 -12.77 -12.69 -14.60
N GLU A 293 -13.60 -13.69 -14.23
CA GLU A 293 -13.53 -14.37 -12.92
C GLU A 293 -12.13 -14.93 -12.58
N ALA A 294 -11.25 -15.09 -13.57
CA ALA A 294 -9.85 -15.50 -13.42
C ALA A 294 -8.96 -14.50 -12.64
N ASN A 295 -9.36 -13.23 -12.51
CA ASN A 295 -8.64 -12.23 -11.71
C ASN A 295 -8.94 -12.31 -10.20
N LYS A 296 -9.81 -13.23 -9.74
CA LYS A 296 -9.97 -13.51 -8.30
C LYS A 296 -8.73 -14.15 -7.66
N ASN A 297 -7.87 -14.77 -8.47
CA ASN A 297 -6.59 -15.28 -8.02
C ASN A 297 -5.50 -14.25 -8.34
N LYS A 298 -5.36 -13.27 -7.46
CA LYS A 298 -4.15 -12.44 -7.40
C LYS A 298 -2.94 -13.38 -7.39
N LEU A 299 -2.07 -13.21 -8.37
CA LEU A 299 -0.82 -13.95 -8.53
C LEU A 299 -0.05 -13.95 -7.20
N SER A 300 -0.06 -15.07 -6.50
CA SER A 300 1.00 -15.45 -5.58
C SER A 300 2.18 -15.89 -6.45
N LEU A 301 3.23 -15.06 -6.53
CA LEU A 301 4.50 -15.53 -7.04
C LEU A 301 5.03 -16.55 -6.02
N CYS A 302 5.06 -17.83 -6.43
CA CYS A 302 5.81 -18.88 -5.76
C CYS A 302 7.31 -18.73 -6.06
#